data_AF-A0ABD5KJ11-F1
#
_entry.id   AF-A0ABD5KJ11-F1
#
_cell.length_a   1.000
_cell.length_b   1.000
_cell.length_c   1.000
_cell.angle_alpha   90.00
_cell.angle_beta   90.00
_cell.angle_gamma   90.00
#
_symmetry.space_group_name_H-M   'P 1'
#
loop_
_entity.id
_entity.type
_entity.pdbx_description
1 polymer ?
#
loop_
_entity_poly.entity_id
_entity_poly.type
_entity_poly.pdbx_seq_one_letter_code
_entity_poly.pdbx_strand_id
1 'polypeptide(L)'
;MGNCLLAAVLALTVIVPAYPAERASAASVTTQGGFTQNQLDGLAYLNEIRAKVGIGPLELDARLTQASQAQAAYYNTTHFEGLSAHREKPGTPGFTGVTPGDRALAFKALEYPHRHRS
;
A
#
# COMPACT_ATOMS: atom_id res chain seq x y z
N MET A 1 -45.32 -44.65 -31.98
CA MET A 1 -45.88 -44.55 -30.62
C MET A 1 -44.71 -44.72 -29.66
N GLY A 2 -44.20 -43.81 -28.85
CA GLY A 2 -44.48 -42.42 -28.49
C GLY A 2 -43.49 -42.10 -27.34
N ASN A 3 -42.86 -40.92 -27.40
CA ASN A 3 -42.18 -40.16 -26.34
C ASN A 3 -41.16 -40.85 -25.40
N CYS A 4 -39.87 -40.53 -25.59
CA CYS A 4 -38.91 -40.37 -24.48
C CYS A 4 -38.35 -38.95 -24.53
N LEU A 5 -39.07 -38.00 -23.94
CA LEU A 5 -38.56 -36.67 -23.62
C LEU A 5 -37.52 -36.83 -22.50
N LEU A 6 -36.22 -36.86 -22.83
CA LEU A 6 -35.18 -36.54 -21.86
C LEU A 6 -35.12 -35.01 -21.73
N ALA A 7 -35.74 -34.50 -20.67
CA ALA A 7 -35.54 -33.12 -20.25
C ALA A 7 -34.11 -32.99 -19.66
N ALA A 8 -33.20 -32.36 -20.42
CA ALA A 8 -31.90 -31.98 -19.90
C ALA A 8 -32.07 -30.74 -19.00
N VAL A 9 -32.02 -30.94 -17.69
CA VAL A 9 -31.97 -29.84 -16.71
C VAL A 9 -30.54 -29.27 -16.73
N LEU A 10 -30.36 -28.09 -17.31
CA LEU A 10 -29.12 -27.33 -17.20
C LEU A 10 -28.97 -26.85 -15.75
N ALA A 11 -28.07 -27.47 -14.98
CA ALA A 11 -27.63 -26.94 -13.71
C ALA A 11 -26.67 -25.76 -13.97
N LEU A 12 -27.14 -24.53 -13.73
CA LEU A 12 -26.31 -23.33 -13.74
C LEU A 12 -25.44 -23.36 -12.47
N THR A 13 -24.19 -23.81 -12.59
CA THR A 13 -23.23 -23.74 -11.49
C THR A 13 -22.77 -22.30 -11.32
N VAL A 14 -23.13 -21.70 -10.19
CA VAL A 14 -22.53 -20.44 -9.74
C VAL A 14 -21.08 -20.74 -9.40
N ILE A 15 -20.16 -20.37 -10.30
CA ILE A 15 -18.73 -20.39 -10.01
C ILE A 15 -18.48 -19.25 -9.02
N VAL A 16 -18.47 -19.58 -7.72
CA VAL A 16 -17.88 -18.71 -6.71
C VAL A 16 -16.38 -18.70 -6.98
N PRO A 17 -15.74 -17.57 -7.33
CA PRO A 17 -14.30 -17.54 -7.41
C PRO A 17 -13.76 -17.76 -6.00
N ALA A 18 -13.20 -18.95 -5.77
CA ALA A 18 -12.41 -19.22 -4.58
C ALA A 18 -11.17 -18.34 -4.68
N TYR A 19 -11.14 -17.24 -3.95
CA TYR A 19 -9.89 -16.54 -3.69
C TYR A 19 -9.04 -17.47 -2.82
N PRO A 20 -7.88 -17.96 -3.30
CA PRO A 20 -6.97 -18.63 -2.40
C PRO A 20 -6.48 -17.59 -1.39
N ALA A 21 -6.93 -17.71 -0.14
CA ALA A 21 -6.24 -17.12 0.99
C ALA A 21 -4.95 -17.93 1.21
N GLU A 22 -3.99 -17.75 0.31
CA GLU A 22 -2.67 -18.33 0.49
C GLU A 22 -2.00 -17.57 1.63
N ARG A 23 -1.54 -18.32 2.64
CA ARG A 23 -0.79 -17.79 3.79
C ARG A 23 0.29 -16.86 3.26
N ALA A 24 0.41 -15.67 3.86
CA ALA A 24 1.55 -14.78 3.67
C ALA A 24 2.84 -15.54 4.02
N SER A 25 3.44 -16.16 3.00
CA SER A 25 4.83 -16.59 3.02
C SER A 25 5.66 -15.32 3.16
N ALA A 26 6.59 -15.29 4.11
CA ALA A 26 7.50 -14.16 4.27
C ALA A 26 8.17 -13.89 2.92
N ALA A 27 7.71 -12.83 2.24
CA ALA A 27 8.15 -12.50 0.91
C ALA A 27 9.67 -12.32 0.94
N SER A 28 10.37 -13.19 0.21
CA SER A 28 11.78 -13.04 -0.12
C SER A 28 12.00 -11.58 -0.53
N VAL A 29 12.87 -10.87 0.19
CA VAL A 29 13.18 -9.46 -0.07
C VAL A 29 14.00 -9.39 -1.36
N THR A 30 13.31 -9.51 -2.49
CA THR A 30 13.87 -9.19 -3.80
C THR A 30 13.74 -7.68 -3.95
N THR A 31 14.85 -6.96 -3.89
CA THR A 31 14.88 -5.51 -4.05
C THR A 31 14.99 -5.16 -5.53
N GLN A 32 13.90 -4.78 -6.18
CA GLN A 32 13.99 -4.09 -7.46
C GLN A 32 14.00 -2.57 -7.18
N GLY A 33 15.09 -1.90 -7.54
CA GLY A 33 15.20 -0.44 -7.42
C GLY A 33 15.19 0.12 -5.99
N GLY A 34 15.51 -0.69 -4.97
CA GLY A 34 15.52 -0.25 -3.56
C GLY A 34 14.17 -0.34 -2.83
N PHE A 35 13.12 -0.85 -3.50
CA PHE A 35 11.82 -1.14 -2.88
C PHE A 35 11.68 -2.62 -2.53
N THR A 36 10.87 -2.93 -1.52
CA THR A 36 10.54 -4.30 -1.15
C THR A 36 9.46 -4.87 -2.07
N GLN A 37 9.38 -6.20 -2.18
CA GLN A 37 8.32 -6.85 -2.96
C GLN A 37 6.92 -6.41 -2.51
N ASN A 38 6.66 -6.33 -1.19
CA ASN A 38 5.37 -5.88 -0.67
C ASN A 38 5.01 -4.44 -1.12
N GLN A 39 6.00 -3.56 -1.29
CA GLN A 39 5.76 -2.20 -1.79
C GLN A 39 5.40 -2.22 -3.28
N LEU A 40 6.07 -3.06 -4.07
CA LEU A 40 5.81 -3.23 -5.49
C LEU A 40 4.43 -3.86 -5.73
N ASP A 41 4.08 -4.90 -4.96
CA ASP A 41 2.77 -5.57 -5.03
C ASP A 41 1.64 -4.61 -4.64
N GLY A 42 1.84 -3.82 -3.59
CA GLY A 42 0.89 -2.78 -3.17
C GLY A 42 0.69 -1.71 -4.25
N LEU A 43 1.78 -1.25 -4.89
CA LEU A 43 1.69 -0.30 -6.01
C LEU A 43 0.93 -0.92 -7.19
N ALA A 44 1.24 -2.16 -7.56
CA ALA A 44 0.60 -2.86 -8.66
C ALA A 44 -0.92 -2.99 -8.44
N TYR A 45 -1.32 -3.41 -7.23
CA TYR A 45 -2.73 -3.50 -6.85
C TYR A 45 -3.46 -2.15 -6.93
N LEU A 46 -2.86 -1.08 -6.40
CA LEU A 46 -3.45 0.26 -6.48
C LEU A 46 -3.58 0.73 -7.94
N ASN A 47 -2.58 0.48 -8.77
CA ASN A 47 -2.61 0.85 -10.18
C ASN A 47 -3.64 0.04 -10.98
N GLU A 48 -3.88 -1.23 -10.64
CA GLU A 48 -4.97 -2.02 -11.21
C GLU A 48 -6.33 -1.35 -10.95
N ILE A 49 -6.59 -0.90 -9.71
CA ILE A 49 -7.83 -0.19 -9.36
C ILE A 49 -7.94 1.14 -10.10
N ARG A 50 -6.85 1.92 -10.17
CA ARG A 50 -6.84 3.21 -10.88
C ARG A 50 -7.16 3.05 -12.37
N ALA A 51 -6.63 2.01 -13.01
CA ALA A 51 -6.92 1.69 -14.41
C ALA A 51 -8.40 1.38 -14.63
N LYS A 52 -9.05 0.64 -13.72
CA LYS A 52 -10.50 0.32 -13.80
C LYS A 52 -11.40 1.55 -13.82
N VAL A 53 -10.93 2.68 -13.30
CA VAL A 53 -11.67 3.95 -13.24
C VAL A 53 -11.09 5.04 -14.16
N GLY A 54 -10.19 4.67 -15.07
CA GLY A 54 -9.63 5.60 -16.06
C GLY A 54 -8.62 6.61 -15.51
N ILE A 55 -8.03 6.35 -14.35
CA ILE A 55 -6.99 7.20 -13.75
C ILE A 55 -5.61 6.61 -14.07
N GLY A 56 -4.66 7.46 -14.50
CA GLY A 56 -3.29 7.04 -14.83
C GLY A 56 -2.53 6.40 -13.66
N PRO A 57 -1.48 5.61 -13.92
CA PRO A 57 -0.73 4.91 -12.89
C PRO A 57 0.04 5.86 -11.97
N LEU A 58 0.38 5.38 -10.78
CA LEU A 58 1.33 5.98 -9.85
C LEU A 58 2.69 5.28 -9.98
N GLU A 59 3.71 5.97 -9.50
CA GLU A 59 5.06 5.44 -9.29
C GLU A 59 5.43 5.57 -7.80
N LEU A 60 6.31 4.70 -7.31
CA LEU A 60 6.86 4.84 -5.97
C LEU A 60 7.90 5.97 -5.94
N ASP A 61 7.79 6.84 -4.94
CA ASP A 61 8.82 7.83 -4.61
C ASP A 61 9.57 7.37 -3.36
N ALA A 62 10.90 7.28 -3.45
CA ALA A 62 11.74 6.79 -2.35
C ALA A 62 11.55 7.59 -1.05
N ARG A 63 11.34 8.90 -1.14
CA ARG A 63 11.20 9.80 0.02
C ARG A 63 9.84 9.62 0.67
N LEU A 64 8.78 9.47 -0.13
CA LEU A 64 7.45 9.18 0.40
C LEU A 64 7.39 7.78 1.02
N THR A 65 8.13 6.82 0.46
CA THR A 65 8.30 5.49 1.05
C THR A 65 9.00 5.57 2.41
N GLN A 66 10.09 6.32 2.51
CA GLN A 66 10.80 6.53 3.78
C GLN A 66 9.93 7.23 4.82
N ALA A 67 9.21 8.29 4.44
CA ALA A 67 8.27 8.99 5.34
C ALA A 67 7.16 8.06 5.85
N SER A 68 6.66 7.15 4.99
CA SER A 68 5.64 6.16 5.37
C SER A 68 6.21 5.10 6.32
N GLN A 69 7.43 4.63 6.06
CA GLN A 69 8.13 3.68 6.95
C GLN A 69 8.42 4.30 8.32
N ALA A 70 8.87 5.56 8.36
CA ALA A 70 9.11 6.29 9.61
C ALA A 70 7.82 6.46 10.43
N GLN A 71 6.70 6.83 9.78
CA GLN A 71 5.41 6.91 10.46
C GLN A 71 4.95 5.55 11.01
N ALA A 72 5.14 4.47 10.25
CA ALA A 72 4.79 3.12 10.72
C ALA A 72 5.61 2.73 11.97
N ALA A 73 6.91 3.03 11.96
CA ALA A 73 7.78 2.82 13.12
C ALA A 73 7.34 3.69 14.32
N TYR A 74 7.03 4.96 14.09
CA TYR A 74 6.52 5.86 15.13
C TYR A 74 5.22 5.34 15.75
N TYR A 75 4.25 4.98 14.91
CA TYR A 75 2.95 4.44 15.34
C TYR A 75 3.09 3.20 16.24
N ASN A 76 4.01 2.29 15.90
CA ASN A 76 4.27 1.09 16.68
C ASN A 76 4.82 1.34 18.09
N THR A 77 5.30 2.56 18.37
CA THR A 77 5.83 2.94 19.69
C THR A 77 4.86 3.78 20.51
N THR A 78 3.96 4.53 19.84
CA THR A 78 3.09 5.50 20.52
C THR A 78 1.63 5.06 20.63
N HIS A 79 1.18 4.11 19.80
CA HIS A 79 -0.15 3.48 19.86
C HIS A 79 -1.33 4.47 19.94
N PHE A 80 -1.34 5.51 19.10
CA PHE A 80 -2.45 6.46 19.02
C PHE A 80 -3.65 5.87 18.27
N GLU A 81 -4.87 6.22 18.65
CA GLU A 81 -6.10 5.72 18.02
C GLU A 81 -6.81 6.77 17.15
N GLY A 82 -7.60 6.30 16.18
CA GLY A 82 -8.42 7.15 15.33
C GLY A 82 -7.63 8.20 14.55
N LEU A 83 -8.21 9.38 14.35
CA LEU A 83 -7.58 10.45 13.57
C LEU A 83 -6.26 10.96 14.17
N SER A 84 -6.02 10.71 15.46
CA SER A 84 -4.75 11.07 16.11
C SER A 84 -3.58 10.22 15.62
N ALA A 85 -3.83 9.01 15.11
CA ALA A 85 -2.82 8.13 14.51
C ALA A 85 -2.14 8.73 13.26
N HIS A 86 -2.79 9.69 12.60
CA HIS A 86 -2.20 10.40 11.46
C HIS A 86 -1.21 11.50 11.88
N ARG A 87 -1.18 11.83 13.18
CA ARG A 87 -0.36 12.90 13.74
C ARG A 87 0.77 12.37 14.60
N GLU A 88 1.91 13.03 14.50
CA GLU A 88 3.02 12.84 15.43
C GLU A 88 3.08 14.00 16.43
N LYS A 89 3.66 13.74 17.61
CA LYS A 89 3.79 14.72 18.68
C LYS A 89 5.22 15.26 18.71
N PRO A 90 5.46 16.58 18.59
CA PRO A 90 6.80 17.13 18.72
C PRO A 90 7.46 16.72 20.05
N GLY A 91 8.74 16.35 19.97
CA GLY A 91 9.55 15.99 21.14
C GLY A 91 9.43 14.53 21.59
N THR A 92 8.68 13.68 20.88
CA THR A 92 8.69 12.22 21.13
C THR A 92 9.77 11.53 20.29
N PRO A 93 10.30 10.38 20.74
CA PRO A 93 11.24 9.58 19.96
C PRO A 93 10.67 9.22 18.59
N GLY A 94 11.48 9.37 17.54
CA GLY A 94 11.07 9.04 16.17
C GLY A 94 10.18 10.09 15.48
N PHE A 95 9.92 11.25 16.11
CA PHE A 95 9.19 12.35 15.47
C PHE A 95 9.91 12.85 14.20
N THR A 96 9.17 12.95 13.12
CA THR A 96 9.58 13.43 11.79
C THR A 96 8.70 14.57 11.28
N GLY A 97 7.44 14.68 11.72
CA GLY A 97 6.52 15.76 11.31
C GLY A 97 5.08 15.55 11.79
N VAL A 98 4.41 16.65 12.16
CA VAL A 98 3.07 16.60 12.78
C VAL A 98 2.02 16.01 11.84
N THR A 99 2.02 16.39 10.55
CA THR A 99 1.07 15.91 9.55
C THR A 99 1.75 15.04 8.49
N PRO A 100 1.00 14.25 7.70
CA PRO A 100 1.57 13.53 6.55
C PRO A 100 2.37 14.44 5.60
N GLY A 101 1.90 15.67 5.39
CA GLY A 101 2.59 16.66 4.57
C GLY A 101 3.92 17.12 5.19
N ASP A 102 3.93 17.39 6.50
CA ASP A 102 5.16 17.78 7.21
C ASP A 102 6.21 16.69 7.12
N ARG A 103 5.80 15.42 7.27
CA ARG A 103 6.72 14.27 7.14
C ARG A 103 7.27 14.14 5.73
N ALA A 104 6.43 14.27 4.71
CA ALA A 104 6.88 14.26 3.32
C ALA A 104 7.91 15.37 3.04
N LEU A 105 7.71 16.58 3.59
CA LEU A 105 8.66 17.68 3.48
C LEU A 105 9.97 17.41 4.22
N ALA A 106 9.91 16.81 5.42
CA ALA A 106 11.10 16.46 6.19
C ALA A 106 12.03 15.51 5.40
N PHE A 107 11.50 14.43 4.82
CA PHE A 107 12.29 13.50 4.02
C PHE A 107 12.74 14.08 2.68
N LYS A 108 12.01 15.06 2.13
CA LYS A 108 12.48 15.83 0.98
C LYS A 108 13.66 16.75 1.32
N ALA A 109 13.68 17.34 2.51
CA ALA A 109 14.74 18.24 2.95
C ALA A 109 16.04 17.52 3.31
N LEU A 110 15.96 16.28 3.82
CA LEU A 110 17.14 15.47 4.20
C LEU A 110 18.05 15.12 3.02
N GLU A 111 17.54 15.12 1.79
CA GLU A 111 18.33 14.88 0.56
C GLU A 111 19.00 16.16 0.02
N TYR A 112 18.62 17.34 0.50
CA TYR A 112 19.21 18.64 0.14
C TYR A 112 19.88 19.34 1.34
N PRO A 113 20.95 18.79 1.94
CA PRO A 113 21.63 19.44 3.06
C PRO A 113 22.42 20.70 2.69
N HIS A 114 22.59 21.03 1.39
CA HIS A 114 23.37 22.19 0.97
C HIS A 114 22.75 22.90 -0.25
N ARG A 115 21.94 23.93 0.00
CA ARG A 115 21.89 25.10 -0.89
C ARG A 115 21.41 26.34 -0.13
N HIS A 116 22.32 27.31 -0.06
CA HIS A 116 22.15 28.73 0.30
C HIS A 116 22.25 29.13 1.78
N ARG A 117 23.50 29.33 2.22
CA ARG A 117 23.89 30.60 2.84
C ARG A 117 25.01 31.22 1.99
N SER A 118 24.66 32.24 1.23
CA SER A 118 25.52 33.23 0.60
C SER A 118 24.83 34.56 0.77
#